data_AF-G3ICV5-F1
#
_entry.id   AF-G3ICV5-F1
#
_cell.length_a   1.000
_cell.length_b   1.000
_cell.length_c   1.000
_cell.angle_alpha   90.00
_cell.angle_beta   90.00
_cell.angle_gamma   90.00
#
_symmetry.space_group_name_H-M   'P 1'
#
loop_
_entity.id
_entity.type
_entity.pdbx_description
1 polymer ?
#
loop_
_entity_poly.entity_id
_entity_poly.type
_entity_poly.pdbx_seq_one_letter_code
_entity_poly.pdbx_strand_id
1 'polypeptide(L)'
;MEESQLTVLTPALSRCSRISNVNLYDNDLSMPILKDLLLHTANWSKMNEEQYSDPVECYDDFGYIETVRFLHRCPELMDALSTHRHLKRIFIARMSAISAVLCL
;
A
#
# COMPACT_ATOMS: atom_id res chain seq x y z
N MET A 1 12.18 5.10 3.05
CA MET A 1 12.99 4.14 2.26
C MET A 1 12.81 4.49 0.80
N GLU A 2 13.88 4.42 -0.01
CA GLU A 2 13.76 4.67 -1.45
C GLU A 2 13.08 3.49 -2.15
N GLU A 3 12.37 3.75 -3.26
CA GLU A 3 11.73 2.71 -4.07
C GLU A 3 12.70 1.61 -4.50
N SER A 4 13.94 1.99 -4.82
CA SER A 4 15.00 1.07 -5.23
C SER A 4 15.25 -0.05 -4.21
N GLN A 5 15.24 0.30 -2.92
CA GLN A 5 15.45 -0.64 -1.83
C GLN A 5 14.24 -1.54 -1.62
N LEU A 6 13.04 -0.99 -1.81
CA LEU A 6 11.80 -1.72 -1.69
C LEU A 6 11.67 -2.77 -2.80
N THR A 7 11.99 -2.43 -4.06
CA THR A 7 12.05 -3.39 -5.18
C THR A 7 13.01 -4.54 -4.91
N VAL A 8 14.15 -4.27 -4.26
CA VAL A 8 15.11 -5.31 -3.86
C VAL A 8 14.52 -6.24 -2.78
N LEU A 9 13.67 -5.72 -1.90
CA LEU A 9 13.04 -6.48 -0.82
C LEU A 9 11.82 -7.29 -1.29
N THR A 10 11.13 -6.85 -2.34
CA THR A 10 9.90 -7.49 -2.84
C THR A 10 10.01 -9.02 -3.01
N PRO A 11 11.05 -9.59 -3.64
CA PRO A 11 11.17 -11.04 -3.78
C PRO A 11 11.30 -11.78 -2.45
N ALA A 12 11.92 -11.16 -1.45
CA ALA A 12 12.03 -11.75 -0.12
C ALA A 12 10.67 -11.71 0.62
N LEU A 13 9.93 -10.61 0.48
CA LEU A 13 8.60 -10.44 1.08
C LEU A 13 7.59 -11.48 0.57
N SER A 14 7.64 -11.84 -0.71
CA SER A 14 6.79 -12.91 -1.26
C SER A 14 7.06 -14.29 -0.70
N ARG A 15 8.24 -14.53 -0.13
CA ARG A 15 8.56 -15.82 0.49
C ARG A 15 8.12 -15.89 1.95
N CYS A 16 7.71 -14.76 2.52
CA CYS A 16 7.21 -14.70 3.88
C CYS A 16 5.74 -15.14 3.92
N SER A 17 5.38 -16.04 4.82
CA SER A 17 3.97 -16.48 5.03
C SER A 17 3.52 -16.37 6.48
N ARG A 18 4.42 -15.94 7.37
CA ARG A 18 4.22 -15.88 8.82
C ARG A 18 4.23 -14.45 9.36
N ILE A 19 4.37 -13.45 8.48
CA ILE A 19 4.27 -12.04 8.89
C ILE A 19 2.83 -11.77 9.35
N SER A 20 2.70 -11.13 10.50
CA SER A 20 1.42 -10.79 11.12
C SER A 20 1.15 -9.29 11.18
N ASN A 21 2.19 -8.48 11.01
CA ASN A 21 2.15 -7.03 10.99
C ASN A 21 3.32 -6.52 10.12
N VAL A 22 3.05 -5.55 9.25
CA VAL A 22 4.08 -4.79 8.52
C VAL A 22 3.71 -3.33 8.58
N ASN A 23 4.75 -2.49 8.67
CA ASN A 23 4.63 -1.07 8.51
C ASN A 23 5.61 -0.62 7.41
N LEU A 24 5.06 -0.33 6.23
CA LEU A 24 5.75 0.26 5.08
C LEU A 24 5.29 1.71 4.86
N TYR A 25 4.84 2.35 5.93
CA TYR A 25 4.51 3.76 5.98
C TYR A 25 5.75 4.65 5.90
N ASP A 26 5.55 5.92 5.55
CA ASP A 26 6.60 6.96 5.43
C ASP A 26 7.72 6.60 4.43
N ASN A 27 7.34 5.83 3.42
CA ASN A 27 8.14 5.59 2.22
C ASN A 27 7.53 6.36 1.05
N ASP A 28 8.39 6.95 0.21
CA ASP A 28 7.95 7.51 -1.07
C ASP A 28 7.65 6.33 -1.99
N LEU A 29 6.37 6.06 -2.20
CA LEU A 29 5.87 4.97 -3.03
C LEU A 29 5.20 5.55 -4.25
N SER A 30 5.59 5.13 -5.44
CA SER A 30 4.78 5.33 -6.64
C SER A 30 3.65 4.31 -6.71
N MET A 31 2.63 4.62 -7.50
CA MET A 31 1.51 3.73 -7.78
C MET A 31 1.97 2.34 -8.28
N PRO A 32 2.90 2.23 -9.25
CA PRO A 32 3.40 0.93 -9.72
C PRO A 32 4.05 0.10 -8.60
N ILE A 33 4.85 0.74 -7.77
CA ILE A 33 5.56 0.08 -6.67
C ILE A 33 4.59 -0.37 -5.58
N LEU A 34 3.60 0.46 -5.23
CA LEU A 34 2.55 0.06 -4.29
C LEU A 34 1.78 -1.16 -4.82
N LYS A 35 1.38 -1.17 -6.09
CA LYS A 35 0.72 -2.34 -6.69
C LYS A 35 1.57 -3.59 -6.65
N ASP A 36 2.84 -3.47 -6.98
CA ASP A 36 3.81 -4.57 -6.97
C ASP A 36 3.93 -5.16 -5.56
N LEU A 37 4.10 -4.32 -4.54
CA LEU A 37 4.07 -4.74 -3.14
C LEU A 37 2.79 -5.51 -2.78
N LEU A 38 1.62 -4.94 -3.06
CA LEU A 38 0.33 -5.54 -2.70
C LEU A 38 0.15 -6.93 -3.34
N LEU A 39 0.60 -7.11 -4.59
CA LEU A 39 0.61 -8.41 -5.27
C LEU A 39 1.57 -9.39 -4.58
N HIS A 40 2.77 -8.92 -4.25
CA HIS A 40 3.83 -9.74 -3.67
C HIS A 40 3.58 -10.13 -2.21
N THR A 41 2.78 -9.35 -1.47
CA THR A 41 2.36 -9.62 -0.07
C THR A 41 1.01 -10.32 0.03
N ALA A 42 0.35 -10.58 -1.11
CA ALA A 42 -0.98 -11.14 -1.17
C ALA A 42 -1.12 -12.52 -0.48
N ASN A 43 -0.03 -13.28 -0.37
CA ASN A 43 0.00 -14.60 0.27
C ASN A 43 0.13 -14.57 1.81
N TRP A 44 0.16 -13.38 2.43
CA TRP A 44 0.23 -13.21 3.89
C TRP A 44 -1.12 -13.51 4.56
N SER A 45 -1.49 -14.78 4.59
CA SER A 45 -2.80 -15.25 5.12
C SER A 45 -3.03 -15.00 6.62
N LYS A 46 -1.97 -14.72 7.39
CA LYS A 46 -2.04 -14.43 8.84
C LYS A 46 -2.05 -12.93 9.17
N MET A 47 -2.06 -12.09 8.16
CA MET A 47 -2.00 -10.65 8.32
C MET A 47 -3.32 -10.11 8.85
N ASN A 48 -3.27 -9.37 9.96
CA ASN A 48 -4.45 -8.68 10.49
C ASN A 48 -4.47 -7.19 10.13
N GLU A 49 -3.30 -6.63 9.80
CA GLU A 49 -3.13 -5.21 9.52
C GLU A 49 -1.88 -4.98 8.66
N GLU A 50 -2.04 -4.14 7.65
CA GLU A 50 -0.97 -3.68 6.75
C GLU A 50 -1.05 -2.17 6.63
N GLN A 51 0.09 -1.50 6.72
CA GLN A 51 0.18 -0.06 6.58
C GLN A 51 1.13 0.28 5.45
N TYR A 52 0.63 1.02 4.45
CA TYR A 52 1.38 1.52 3.30
C TYR A 52 1.27 3.04 3.23
N SER A 53 2.24 3.71 2.62
CA SER A 53 2.12 5.13 2.28
C SER A 53 1.13 5.35 1.13
N ASP A 54 0.53 6.54 1.07
CA ASP A 54 -0.15 6.97 -0.15
C ASP A 54 0.86 7.11 -1.31
N PRO A 55 0.44 6.80 -2.54
CA PRO A 55 1.26 7.00 -3.72
C PRO A 55 1.66 8.47 -3.92
N VAL A 56 2.89 8.73 -4.34
CA VAL A 56 3.38 10.09 -4.62
C VAL A 56 2.54 10.82 -5.66
N GLU A 57 1.91 10.08 -6.58
CA GLU A 57 1.02 10.62 -7.63
C GLU A 57 -0.33 11.10 -7.09
N CYS A 58 -0.64 10.82 -5.83
CA CYS A 58 -1.84 11.33 -5.16
C CYS A 58 -1.65 12.75 -4.61
N TYR A 59 -0.41 13.27 -4.58
CA TYR A 59 -0.13 14.61 -4.09
C TYR A 59 -0.11 15.64 -5.22
N ASP A 60 -0.54 16.86 -4.91
CA ASP A 60 -0.30 18.03 -5.74
C ASP A 60 1.12 18.59 -5.57
N ASP A 61 1.46 19.63 -6.32
CA ASP A 61 2.77 20.30 -6.26
C ASP A 61 3.05 20.94 -4.88
N PHE A 62 2.03 21.07 -4.03
CA PHE A 62 2.13 21.61 -2.68
C PHE A 62 2.18 20.52 -1.61
N GLY A 63 2.16 19.24 -2.00
CA GLY A 63 2.21 18.09 -1.10
C GLY A 63 0.89 17.76 -0.40
N TYR A 64 -0.25 18.27 -0.88
CA TYR A 64 -1.58 17.90 -0.39
C TYR A 64 -2.16 16.74 -1.20
N ILE A 65 -2.84 15.82 -0.52
CA ILE A 65 -3.55 14.73 -1.19
C ILE A 65 -4.70 15.31 -2.00
N GLU A 66 -4.67 15.10 -3.31
CA GLU A 66 -5.82 15.31 -4.17
C GLU A 66 -6.79 14.16 -3.99
N THR A 67 -7.73 14.29 -3.04
CA THR A 67 -8.69 13.24 -2.67
C THR A 67 -9.42 12.63 -3.86
N VAL A 68 -9.73 13.43 -4.89
CA VAL A 68 -10.38 12.95 -6.12
C VAL A 68 -9.46 12.00 -6.90
N ARG A 69 -8.17 12.33 -7.03
CA ARG A 69 -7.19 11.45 -7.69
C ARG A 69 -6.99 10.17 -6.88
N PHE A 70 -6.85 10.28 -5.56
CA PHE A 70 -6.71 9.13 -4.68
C PHE A 70 -7.91 8.17 -4.82
N LEU A 71 -9.14 8.68 -4.69
CA LEU A 71 -10.35 7.88 -4.81
C LEU A 71 -10.50 7.22 -6.19
N HIS A 72 -10.04 7.88 -7.26
CA HIS A 72 -10.03 7.30 -8.61
C HIS A 72 -9.09 6.09 -8.70
N ARG A 73 -8.01 6.06 -7.92
CA ARG A 73 -7.03 4.96 -7.93
C ARG A 73 -7.42 3.80 -7.02
N CYS A 74 -8.32 3.99 -6.07
CA CYS A 74 -8.79 2.94 -5.16
C CYS A 74 -9.23 1.66 -5.89
N PRO A 75 -10.04 1.70 -6.98
CA PRO A 75 -10.41 0.50 -7.71
C PRO A 75 -9.21 -0.28 -8.28
N GLU A 76 -8.16 0.41 -8.74
CA GLU A 76 -6.96 -0.22 -9.27
C GLU A 76 -6.16 -0.93 -8.16
N LEU A 77 -6.13 -0.37 -6.96
CA LEU A 77 -5.51 -0.99 -5.78
C LEU A 77 -6.34 -2.18 -5.29
N MET A 78 -7.67 -2.04 -5.33
CA MET A 78 -8.62 -3.08 -4.97
C MET A 78 -8.52 -4.32 -5.85
N ASP A 79 -8.37 -4.14 -7.16
CA ASP A 79 -8.27 -5.25 -8.11
C ASP A 79 -7.02 -6.11 -7.84
N ALA A 80 -5.87 -5.45 -7.61
CA ALA A 80 -4.61 -6.11 -7.25
C ALA A 80 -4.74 -6.97 -5.97
N LEU A 81 -5.52 -6.48 -5.01
CA LEU A 81 -5.70 -7.09 -3.69
C LEU A 81 -6.78 -8.20 -3.66
N SER A 82 -7.91 -7.96 -4.31
CA SER A 82 -9.10 -8.83 -4.26
C SER A 82 -8.90 -10.18 -4.96
N THR A 83 -7.93 -10.28 -5.86
CA THR A 83 -7.61 -11.53 -6.57
C THR A 83 -7.09 -12.64 -5.63
N HIS A 84 -6.61 -12.32 -4.42
CA HIS A 84 -5.79 -13.26 -3.65
C HIS A 84 -6.21 -13.52 -2.20
N ARG A 85 -7.07 -12.71 -1.56
CA ARG A 85 -7.49 -12.94 -0.15
C ARG A 85 -8.75 -12.18 0.28
N HIS A 86 -9.41 -12.69 1.33
CA HIS A 86 -10.36 -11.93 2.14
C HIS A 86 -9.57 -11.01 3.08
N LEU A 87 -9.40 -9.75 2.69
CA LEU A 87 -8.78 -8.72 3.50
C LEU A 87 -9.60 -8.46 4.77
N LYS A 88 -8.91 -8.18 5.88
CA LYS A 88 -9.55 -7.79 7.14
C LYS A 88 -9.47 -6.29 7.40
N ARG A 89 -8.31 -5.66 7.12
CA ARG A 89 -8.03 -4.21 7.15
C ARG A 89 -6.71 -3.89 6.43
N ILE A 90 -6.69 -2.86 5.59
CA ILE A 90 -5.47 -2.21 5.05
C ILE A 90 -5.55 -0.71 5.36
N PHE A 91 -4.44 -0.11 5.77
CA PHE A 91 -4.34 1.33 5.96
C PHE A 91 -3.39 1.93 4.93
N ILE A 92 -3.87 2.93 4.20
CA ILE A 92 -3.05 3.78 3.33
C ILE A 92 -3.26 5.20 3.85
N ALA A 93 -2.19 5.88 4.30
CA ALA A 93 -2.29 7.23 4.86
C ALA A 93 -0.95 7.99 4.85
N ARG A 94 -1.01 9.30 5.11
CA ARG A 94 0.09 10.16 5.58
C ARG A 94 -0.34 11.01 6.78
N MET A 95 0.60 11.31 7.69
CA MET A 95 0.35 11.76 9.07
C MET A 95 -0.12 13.21 9.21
N SER A 96 -0.37 13.94 8.11
CA SER A 96 -0.62 15.39 8.14
C SER A 96 -1.88 15.90 7.43
N ALA A 97 -2.62 15.09 6.68
CA ALA A 97 -3.91 15.53 6.15
C ALA A 97 -4.77 14.32 5.77
N ILE A 98 -5.94 14.20 6.41
CA ILE A 98 -7.04 13.29 6.05
C ILE A 98 -6.57 11.84 5.87
N SER A 99 -6.65 11.05 6.95
CA SER A 99 -6.56 9.60 6.84
C SER A 99 -7.68 9.12 5.91
N ALA A 100 -7.36 8.79 4.67
CA ALA A 100 -8.25 7.98 3.84
C ALA A 100 -8.17 6.55 4.39
N VAL A 101 -8.88 6.30 5.49
CA VAL A 101 -9.02 4.93 6.00
C VAL A 101 -9.86 4.17 4.99
N LEU A 102 -9.21 3.47 4.09
CA LEU A 102 -9.87 2.44 3.29
C LEU A 102 -10.08 1.22 4.20
N CYS A 103 -11.11 1.27 5.05
CA CYS A 103 -11.58 0.06 5.73
C CYS A 103 -12.13 -0.89 4.66
N LEU A 104 -11.31 -1.88 4.28
CA LEU A 104 -11.69 -3.03 3.47
C LEU A 104 -11.94 -4.25 4.37
#